data_AF-A0A2N9INR7-F1
#
_entry.id   AF-A0A2N9INR7-F1
#
_cell.length_a   1.000
_cell.length_b   1.000
_cell.length_c   1.000
_cell.angle_alpha   90.00
_cell.angle_beta   90.00
_cell.angle_gamma   90.00
#
_symmetry.space_group_name_H-M   'P 1'
#
loop_
_entity.id
_entity.type
_entity.pdbx_description
1 polymer ?
#
loop_
_entity_poly.entity_id
_entity_poly.type
_entity_poly.pdbx_seq_one_letter_code
_entity_poly.pdbx_strand_id
1 'polypeptide(L)'
;MEEEGAKKRPLELDWDKLLPSQDDDDVPLEVIVKTTHQSAMGSDQRQSDEDLQGLSTHYIQEQIDRKRRTLETLGPKLADKGDKIRRTIKRLQDELDRREHKKEADGCETPTPSTSLSTIGEVLVTPAVIV
;
A
#
# COMPACT_ATOMS: atom_id res chain seq x y z
N MET A 1 -19.16 59.85 5.83
CA MET A 1 -19.90 58.64 5.45
C MET A 1 -19.48 57.59 6.45
N GLU A 2 -20.25 57.44 7.53
CA GLU A 2 -19.94 56.51 8.64
C GLU A 2 -20.50 55.13 8.27
N GLU A 3 -19.64 54.13 8.16
CA GLU A 3 -20.04 52.74 7.90
C GLU A 3 -20.12 52.01 9.24
N GLU A 4 -21.34 51.80 9.71
CA GLU A 4 -21.63 51.18 11.00
C GLU A 4 -21.38 49.67 10.93
N GLY A 5 -20.41 49.19 11.72
CA GLY A 5 -20.04 47.77 11.77
C GLY A 5 -21.16 46.89 12.33
N ALA A 6 -21.87 46.19 11.44
CA ALA A 6 -22.89 45.22 11.80
C ALA A 6 -22.28 44.09 12.65
N LYS A 7 -22.66 44.06 13.94
CA LYS A 7 -22.24 43.04 14.91
C LYS A 7 -22.81 41.68 14.46
N LYS A 8 -21.94 40.74 14.06
CA LYS A 8 -22.34 39.39 13.65
C LYS A 8 -23.00 38.67 14.83
N ARG A 9 -24.33 38.53 14.78
CA ARG A 9 -25.06 37.67 15.72
C ARG A 9 -24.96 36.21 15.26
N PRO A 10 -24.92 35.24 16.18
CA PRO A 10 -25.04 33.83 15.83
C PRO A 10 -26.32 33.62 15.01
N LEU A 11 -26.20 32.93 13.88
CA LEU A 11 -27.35 32.59 13.04
C LEU A 11 -28.16 31.52 13.76
N GLU A 12 -29.40 31.84 14.13
CA GLU A 12 -30.32 30.90 14.73
C GLU A 12 -30.93 30.04 13.61
N LEU A 13 -30.50 28.78 13.53
CA LEU A 13 -30.99 27.81 12.55
C LEU A 13 -32.00 26.89 13.24
N ASP A 14 -33.18 26.80 12.64
CA ASP A 14 -34.27 25.92 13.05
C ASP A 14 -34.19 24.62 12.25
N TRP A 15 -33.61 23.57 12.86
CA TRP A 15 -33.39 22.29 12.20
C TRP A 15 -34.69 21.56 11.84
N ASP A 16 -35.76 21.77 12.59
CA ASP A 16 -37.06 21.12 12.36
C ASP A 16 -37.74 21.68 11.10
N LYS A 17 -37.49 22.97 10.78
CA LYS A 17 -37.90 23.56 9.49
C LYS A 17 -36.98 23.19 8.34
N LEU A 18 -35.68 23.08 8.61
CA LEU A 18 -34.68 22.83 7.56
C LEU A 18 -34.68 21.36 7.12
N LEU A 19 -34.93 20.46 8.06
CA LEU A 19 -35.00 19.02 7.85
C LEU A 19 -36.26 18.50 8.53
N PRO A 20 -37.45 18.75 7.95
CA PRO A 20 -38.67 18.15 8.44
C PRO A 20 -38.47 16.64 8.49
N SER A 21 -38.72 16.03 9.64
CA SER A 21 -38.77 14.59 9.80
C SER A 21 -39.91 14.07 8.93
N GLN A 22 -39.61 13.80 7.67
CA GLN A 22 -40.50 13.10 6.77
C GLN A 22 -40.60 11.69 7.32
N ASP A 23 -41.82 11.29 7.71
CA ASP A 23 -42.10 9.97 8.25
C ASP A 23 -41.43 8.89 7.38
N ASP A 24 -40.81 7.92 8.06
CA ASP A 24 -39.90 6.86 7.60
C ASP A 24 -40.47 5.88 6.54
N ASP A 25 -41.38 6.31 5.66
CA ASP A 25 -42.10 5.41 4.74
C ASP A 25 -41.48 5.34 3.32
N ASP A 26 -40.53 6.22 2.98
CA ASP A 26 -39.84 6.23 1.68
C ASP A 26 -38.31 6.27 1.85
N VAL A 27 -37.75 5.41 2.70
CA VAL A 27 -36.30 5.17 2.70
C VAL A 27 -35.97 4.37 1.43
N PRO A 28 -35.22 4.91 0.45
CA PRO A 28 -34.84 4.15 -0.73
C PRO A 28 -34.01 2.94 -0.30
N LEU A 29 -34.33 1.77 -0.89
CA LEU A 29 -33.68 0.49 -0.60
C LEU A 29 -32.15 0.66 -0.56
N GLU A 30 -31.54 0.48 0.61
CA GLU A 30 -30.09 0.60 0.79
C GLU A 30 -29.38 -0.44 -0.08
N VAL A 31 -28.83 -0.02 -1.22
CA VAL A 31 -27.90 -0.84 -1.98
C VAL A 31 -26.58 -0.79 -1.23
N ILE A 32 -26.25 -1.86 -0.50
CA ILE A 32 -24.92 -2.05 0.08
C ILE A 32 -23.92 -2.22 -1.07
N VAL A 33 -23.41 -1.11 -1.59
CA VAL A 33 -22.26 -1.12 -2.48
C VAL A 33 -21.05 -1.44 -1.60
N LYS A 34 -20.48 -2.64 -1.77
CA LYS A 34 -19.17 -2.97 -1.20
C LYS A 34 -18.12 -2.08 -1.88
N THR A 35 -17.96 -0.86 -1.36
CA THR A 35 -16.94 0.07 -1.85
C THR A 35 -15.59 -0.37 -1.30
N THR A 36 -14.75 -0.94 -2.17
CA THR A 36 -13.33 -1.21 -1.90
C THR A 36 -12.47 0.07 -1.88
N HIS A 37 -13.07 1.22 -1.59
CA HIS A 37 -12.40 2.51 -1.54
C HIS A 37 -12.72 3.19 -0.23
N GLN A 38 -11.84 2.96 0.74
CA GLN A 38 -11.85 3.67 2.00
C GLN A 38 -11.72 5.17 1.72
N SER A 39 -12.72 5.91 2.18
CA SER A 39 -12.76 7.36 2.21
C SER A 39 -11.49 7.91 2.87
N ALA A 40 -10.80 8.81 2.16
CA ALA A 40 -9.59 9.49 2.58
C ALA A 40 -9.86 10.59 3.63
N MET A 41 -10.71 10.31 4.62
CA MET A 41 -10.95 11.19 5.75
C MET A 41 -10.46 10.51 7.02
N GLY A 42 -9.17 10.72 7.32
CA GLY A 42 -8.64 10.70 8.68
C GLY A 42 -8.57 9.36 9.41
N SER A 43 -8.76 8.21 8.76
CA SER A 43 -8.50 6.93 9.40
C SER A 43 -7.01 6.60 9.30
N ASP A 44 -6.31 6.61 10.44
CA ASP A 44 -5.09 5.81 10.67
C ASP A 44 -5.51 4.33 10.61
N GLN A 45 -5.94 3.92 9.40
CA GLN A 45 -6.27 2.55 9.08
C GLN A 45 -4.98 1.81 9.36
N ARG A 46 -5.04 0.94 10.38
CA ARG A 46 -4.01 -0.05 10.61
C ARG A 46 -3.96 -0.85 9.32
N GLN A 47 -3.05 -0.47 8.42
CA GLN A 47 -2.83 -1.17 7.17
C GLN A 47 -2.56 -2.61 7.57
N SER A 48 -3.49 -3.52 7.31
CA SER A 48 -3.29 -4.94 7.54
C SER A 48 -2.06 -5.39 6.73
N ASP A 49 -1.46 -6.52 7.07
CA ASP A 49 -0.36 -7.05 6.27
C ASP A 49 -0.84 -7.44 4.87
N GLU A 50 -2.14 -7.73 4.68
CA GLU A 50 -2.75 -7.86 3.35
C GLU A 50 -2.78 -6.54 2.57
N ASP A 51 -2.95 -5.40 3.24
CA ASP A 51 -3.01 -4.08 2.59
C ASP A 51 -1.63 -3.67 2.06
N LEU A 52 -0.54 -4.20 2.60
CA LEU A 52 0.81 -3.88 2.16
C LEU A 52 1.23 -4.62 0.89
N GLN A 53 0.68 -5.81 0.62
CA GLN A 53 1.08 -6.62 -0.54
C GLN A 53 0.74 -5.95 -1.87
N GLY A 54 -0.34 -5.19 -1.93
CA GLY A 54 -0.78 -4.48 -3.14
C GLY A 54 -0.05 -3.15 -3.43
N LEU A 55 0.76 -2.64 -2.49
CA LEU A 55 1.42 -1.34 -2.62
C LEU A 55 2.72 -1.44 -3.42
N SER A 56 3.06 -0.39 -4.16
CA SER A 56 4.38 -0.27 -4.81
C SER A 56 5.49 -0.06 -3.77
N THR A 57 6.69 -0.58 -4.04
CA THR A 57 7.88 -0.36 -3.21
C THR A 57 8.15 1.13 -2.98
N HIS A 58 8.00 1.96 -4.02
CA HIS A 58 8.14 3.41 -3.90
C HIS A 58 7.14 4.01 -2.90
N TYR A 59 5.91 3.54 -2.93
CA TYR A 59 4.87 4.03 -2.03
C TYR A 59 5.15 3.63 -0.57
N ILE A 60 5.65 2.41 -0.33
CA ILE A 60 6.06 1.98 1.02
C ILE A 60 7.18 2.88 1.55
N GLN A 61 8.16 3.22 0.72
CA GLN A 61 9.24 4.14 1.08
C GLN A 61 8.71 5.54 1.42
N GLU A 62 7.80 6.08 0.59
CA GLU A 62 7.18 7.38 0.84
C GLU A 62 6.41 7.39 2.17
N GLN A 63 5.70 6.30 2.48
CA GLN A 63 4.98 6.15 3.75
C GLN A 63 5.92 6.13 4.95
N ILE A 64 7.06 5.45 4.85
CA ILE A 64 8.11 5.47 5.89
C ILE A 64 8.57 6.91 6.13
N ASP A 65 8.90 7.65 5.08
CA ASP A 65 9.42 9.02 5.19
C ASP A 65 8.39 9.97 5.79
N ARG A 66 7.13 9.86 5.38
CA ARG A 66 6.02 10.64 5.96
C ARG A 66 5.87 10.35 7.46
N LYS A 67 5.85 9.07 7.84
CA LYS A 67 5.68 8.66 9.24
C LYS A 67 6.88 9.06 10.10
N ARG A 68 8.11 9.08 9.56
CA ARG A 68 9.29 9.63 10.25
C ARG A 68 9.12 11.11 10.56
N ARG A 69 8.68 11.94 9.61
CA ARG A 69 8.39 13.36 9.86
C ARG A 69 7.29 13.54 10.91
N THR A 70 6.25 12.73 10.86
CA THR A 70 5.19 12.74 11.89
C THR A 70 5.73 12.35 13.26
N LEU A 71 6.62 11.35 13.33
CA LEU A 71 7.25 10.92 14.58
C LEU A 71 8.11 12.03 15.19
N GLU A 72 8.89 12.74 14.39
CA GLU A 72 9.74 13.85 14.85
C GLU A 72 8.90 15.02 15.39
N THR A 73 7.81 15.36 14.71
CA THR A 73 6.99 16.55 15.01
C THR A 73 5.94 16.32 16.11
N LEU A 74 5.28 15.15 16.07
CA LEU A 74 4.18 14.81 16.98
C LEU A 74 4.57 13.78 18.03
N GLY A 75 5.57 12.92 17.78
CA GLY A 75 5.96 11.86 18.70
C GLY A 75 6.16 12.33 20.15
N PRO A 76 6.93 13.40 20.41
CA PRO A 76 7.12 13.92 21.77
C PRO A 76 5.85 14.47 22.43
N LYS A 77 4.84 14.84 21.63
CA LYS A 77 3.57 15.43 22.08
C LYS A 77 2.48 14.39 22.31
N LEU A 78 2.69 13.15 21.85
CA LEU A 78 1.74 12.06 22.01
C LEU A 78 1.92 11.37 23.36
N ALA A 79 0.82 10.85 23.92
CA ALA A 79 0.81 10.14 25.19
C ALA A 79 1.69 8.87 25.19
N ASP A 80 1.77 8.19 24.04
CA ASP A 80 2.62 7.01 23.81
C ASP A 80 4.04 7.37 23.35
N LYS A 81 4.41 8.66 23.38
CA LYS A 81 5.70 9.18 22.89
C LYS A 81 6.03 8.77 21.45
N GLY A 82 5.01 8.46 20.63
CA GLY A 82 5.17 7.98 19.26
C GLY A 82 5.51 6.48 19.13
N ASP A 83 5.34 5.67 20.18
CA ASP A 83 5.59 4.21 20.12
C ASP A 83 4.76 3.50 19.06
N LYS A 84 3.51 3.92 18.83
CA LYS A 84 2.69 3.36 17.75
C LYS A 84 3.28 3.68 16.39
N ILE A 85 3.73 4.91 16.16
CA ILE A 85 4.31 5.36 14.89
C ILE A 85 5.63 4.61 14.63
N ARG A 86 6.48 4.43 15.66
CA ARG A 86 7.70 3.62 15.57
C ARG A 86 7.42 2.17 15.15
N ARG A 87 6.42 1.53 15.76
CA ARG A 87 6.01 0.17 15.39
C ARG A 87 5.53 0.10 13.94
N THR A 88 4.76 1.07 13.49
CA THR A 88 4.29 1.12 12.10
C THR A 88 5.46 1.31 11.12
N ILE A 89 6.43 2.18 11.43
CA ILE A 89 7.64 2.37 10.60
C ILE A 89 8.40 1.05 10.49
N LYS A 90 8.65 0.37 11.62
CA LYS A 90 9.35 -0.92 11.62
C LYS A 90 8.66 -1.94 10.72
N ARG A 91 7.35 -2.09 10.84
CA ARG A 91 6.58 -3.01 10.00
C ARG A 91 6.68 -2.71 8.50
N LEU A 92 6.70 -1.43 8.11
CA LEU A 92 6.89 -1.03 6.71
C LEU A 92 8.30 -1.34 6.21
N GLN A 93 9.32 -1.23 7.07
CA GLN A 93 10.70 -1.61 6.76
C GLN A 93 10.82 -3.13 6.60
N ASP A 94 10.24 -3.91 7.53
CA ASP A 94 10.25 -5.37 7.45
C ASP A 94 9.63 -5.89 6.13
N GLU A 95 8.61 -5.22 5.58
CA GLU A 95 8.04 -5.55 4.26
C GLU A 95 8.95 -5.17 3.09
N LEU A 96 9.71 -4.07 3.18
CA LEU A 96 10.72 -3.74 2.17
C LEU A 96 11.81 -4.81 2.13
N ASP A 97 12.33 -5.19 3.30
CA ASP A 97 13.36 -6.22 3.43
C ASP A 97 12.85 -7.55 2.88
N ARG A 98 11.59 -7.93 3.18
CA ARG A 98 10.95 -9.12 2.59
C ARG A 98 10.90 -9.08 1.06
N ARG A 99 10.62 -7.92 0.47
CA ARG A 99 10.57 -7.75 -1.00
C ARG A 99 11.96 -7.76 -1.63
N GLU A 100 12.97 -7.27 -0.93
CA GLU A 100 14.36 -7.33 -1.37
C GLU A 100 14.86 -8.78 -1.41
N HIS A 101 14.73 -9.51 -0.29
CA HIS A 101 15.13 -10.92 -0.23
C HIS A 101 14.36 -11.83 -1.21
N LYS A 102 13.10 -11.51 -1.52
CA LYS A 102 12.36 -12.25 -2.56
C LYS A 102 12.98 -12.07 -3.95
N LYS A 103 13.53 -10.89 -4.27
CA LYS A 103 14.20 -10.65 -5.57
C LYS A 103 15.53 -11.39 -5.67
N GLU A 104 16.25 -11.50 -4.56
CA GLU A 104 17.53 -12.23 -4.51
C GLU A 104 17.34 -13.75 -4.68
N ALA A 105 16.24 -14.30 -4.16
CA ALA A 105 15.92 -15.72 -4.29
C ALA A 105 15.43 -16.12 -5.71
N ASP A 106 14.89 -15.18 -6.49
CA ASP A 106 14.41 -15.41 -7.86
C ASP A 106 15.48 -15.08 -8.92
N GLY A 107 16.73 -14.85 -8.50
CA GLY A 107 17.93 -14.90 -9.34
C GLY A 107 18.25 -16.33 -9.79
N CYS A 108 17.23 -17.10 -10.18
CA CYS A 108 17.37 -18.37 -10.87
C CYS A 108 18.05 -18.09 -12.20
N GLU A 109 19.23 -18.70 -12.38
CA GLU A 109 20.00 -18.67 -13.61
C GLU A 109 19.08 -18.76 -14.81
N THR A 110 19.18 -17.80 -15.74
CA THR A 110 18.65 -18.02 -17.08
C THR A 110 19.23 -19.35 -17.57
N PRO A 111 18.43 -20.32 -18.01
CA PRO A 111 18.98 -21.51 -18.63
C PRO A 111 19.69 -21.02 -19.90
N THR A 112 21.02 -20.96 -19.82
CA THR A 112 21.83 -20.95 -21.04
C THR A 112 21.43 -22.21 -21.78
N PRO A 113 20.95 -22.14 -23.03
CA PRO A 113 20.81 -23.34 -23.82
C PRO A 113 22.22 -23.94 -23.92
N SER A 114 22.44 -25.01 -23.15
CA SER A 114 23.64 -25.83 -23.23
C SER A 114 23.61 -26.46 -24.60
N THR A 115 24.24 -25.80 -25.56
CA THR A 115 24.54 -26.36 -26.86
C THR A 115 25.53 -27.48 -26.60
N SER A 116 25.01 -28.68 -26.39
CA SER A 116 25.79 -29.91 -26.43
C SER A 116 26.51 -29.94 -27.77
N LEU A 117 27.82 -29.72 -27.73
CA LEU A 117 28.70 -29.78 -28.87
C LEU A 117 28.70 -31.22 -29.39
N SER A 118 27.98 -31.43 -30.50
CA SER A 118 27.88 -32.70 -31.21
C SER A 118 29.28 -33.21 -31.56
N THR A 119 29.68 -34.30 -30.92
CA THR A 119 30.95 -34.97 -31.20
C THR A 119 30.82 -35.66 -32.55
N ILE A 120 31.60 -35.17 -33.51
CA ILE A 120 31.65 -35.64 -34.89
C ILE A 120 32.13 -37.09 -34.87
N GLY A 121 31.36 -37.99 -35.48
CA GLY A 121 31.68 -39.42 -35.55
C GLY A 121 33.00 -39.66 -36.29
N GLU A 122 33.99 -40.19 -35.57
CA GLU A 122 35.22 -40.71 -36.15
C GLU A 122 34.98 -42.17 -36.56
N VAL A 123 34.78 -42.39 -37.86
CA VAL A 123 34.69 -43.71 -38.47
C VAL A 123 36.10 -44.28 -38.59
N LEU A 124 36.48 -45.16 -37.67
CA LEU A 124 37.66 -46.00 -37.82
C LEU A 124 37.33 -47.20 -38.72
N VAL A 125 37.72 -47.10 -39.99
CA VAL A 125 37.75 -48.23 -40.94
C VAL A 125 38.91 -49.14 -40.55
N THR A 126 38.61 -50.37 -40.11
CA THR A 126 39.59 -51.44 -39.99
C THR A 126 39.71 -52.20 -41.31
N PRO A 127 40.91 -52.39 -41.89
CA PRO A 127 41.08 -53.33 -42.99
C PRO A 127 41.08 -54.78 -42.48
N ALA A 128 40.26 -55.61 -43.11
CA ALA A 128 40.23 -57.06 -42.91
C ALA A 128 41.52 -57.70 -43.44
N VAL A 129 42.19 -58.49 -42.59
CA VAL A 129 43.22 -59.43 -43.00
C VAL A 129 42.53 -60.75 -43.30
N ILE A 130 42.54 -61.16 -44.57
CA ILE A 130 42.09 -62.47 -45.03
C ILE A 130 43.29 -63.43 -44.88
N VAL A 131 43.06 -64.56 -44.20
CA VAL A 131 43.99 -65.71 -44.09
C VAL A 131 43.77 -66.65 -45.26
#